data_AF-A0A6P7TS22-F1
#
_entry.id   AF-A0A6P7TS22-F1
#
_cell.length_a   1.000
_cell.length_b   1.000
_cell.length_c   1.000
_cell.angle_alpha   90.00
_cell.angle_beta   90.00
_cell.angle_gamma   90.00
#
_symmetry.space_group_name_H-M   'P 1'
#
loop_
_entity.id
_entity.type
_entity.pdbx_description
1 polymer ?
#
loop_
_entity_poly.entity_id
_entity_poly.type
_entity_poly.pdbx_seq_one_letter_code
_entity_poly.pdbx_strand_id
1 'polypeptide(L)'
;MPRSKRKVDKSVDEMEIGEILTDASNVSWCLGPLFAKGGFGFIHTAHMNVGLLNNSYSQAKYVIKLEANESGPLFCEKQVYIRALNENNC
;
A
#
# COMPACT_ATOMS: atom_id res chain seq x y z
N MET A 1 -10.56 -17.87 -27.94
CA MET A 1 -10.35 -16.50 -27.45
C MET A 1 -8.89 -16.34 -27.04
N PRO A 2 -8.16 -15.31 -27.49
CA PRO A 2 -6.80 -15.10 -27.00
C PRO A 2 -6.89 -14.69 -25.52
N ARG A 3 -6.21 -15.44 -24.64
CA ARG A 3 -6.05 -15.08 -23.23
C ARG A 3 -5.29 -13.75 -23.20
N SER A 4 -5.92 -12.69 -22.71
CA SER A 4 -5.22 -11.43 -22.42
C SER A 4 -3.97 -11.76 -21.61
N LYS A 5 -2.79 -11.31 -22.09
CA LYS A 5 -1.53 -11.50 -21.37
C LYS A 5 -1.74 -10.87 -19.98
N ARG A 6 -1.70 -11.69 -18.92
CA ARG A 6 -1.73 -11.15 -17.55
C ARG A 6 -0.58 -10.15 -17.45
N LYS A 7 -0.86 -8.91 -17.04
CA LYS A 7 0.20 -8.02 -16.59
C LYS A 7 0.95 -8.77 -15.49
N VAL A 8 2.26 -8.85 -15.63
CA VAL A 8 3.12 -9.36 -14.56
C VAL A 8 3.06 -8.29 -13.49
N ASP A 9 2.54 -8.65 -12.31
CA ASP A 9 2.52 -7.74 -11.17
C ASP A 9 3.96 -7.52 -10.71
N LYS A 10 4.35 -6.24 -10.56
CA LYS A 10 5.64 -5.80 -10.03
C LYS A 10 5.82 -6.39 -8.63
N SER A 11 7.00 -6.93 -8.32
CA SER A 11 7.22 -7.52 -6.99
C SER A 11 7.30 -6.42 -5.92
N VAL A 12 7.01 -6.77 -4.67
CA VAL A 12 6.94 -5.77 -3.59
C VAL A 12 8.27 -5.07 -3.34
N ASP A 13 9.36 -5.81 -3.49
CA ASP A 13 10.74 -5.34 -3.34
C ASP A 13 11.22 -4.44 -4.50
N GLU A 14 10.49 -4.42 -5.62
CA GLU A 14 10.78 -3.54 -6.76
C GLU A 14 10.11 -2.16 -6.63
N MET A 15 9.26 -1.93 -5.64
CA MET A 15 8.52 -0.68 -5.51
C MET A 15 9.42 0.52 -5.15
N GLU A 16 9.22 1.62 -5.86
CA GLU A 16 10.11 2.79 -5.77
C GLU A 16 9.48 3.94 -4.98
N ILE A 17 10.31 4.69 -4.27
CA ILE A 17 9.89 5.93 -3.60
C ILE A 17 9.40 6.92 -4.66
N GLY A 18 8.26 7.55 -4.43
CA GLY A 18 7.59 8.45 -5.36
C GLY A 18 6.53 7.77 -6.23
N GLU A 19 6.48 6.44 -6.26
CA GLU A 19 5.48 5.68 -7.04
C GLU A 19 4.06 6.02 -6.56
N ILE A 20 3.15 6.25 -7.51
CA ILE A 20 1.76 6.59 -7.23
C ILE A 20 0.91 5.33 -7.30
N LEU A 21 0.33 4.97 -6.16
CA LEU A 21 -0.61 3.86 -6.02
C LEU A 21 -2.02 4.41 -5.88
N THR A 22 -2.99 3.72 -6.47
CA THR A 22 -4.40 4.06 -6.33
C THR A 22 -5.11 2.95 -5.57
N ASP A 23 -5.82 3.30 -4.50
CA ASP A 23 -6.57 2.32 -3.71
C ASP A 23 -7.94 1.98 -4.32
N ALA A 24 -8.68 1.07 -3.66
CA ALA A 24 -9.99 0.64 -4.12
C ALA A 24 -11.08 1.74 -4.05
N SER A 25 -10.80 2.84 -3.36
CA SER A 25 -11.66 4.03 -3.25
C SER A 25 -11.25 5.14 -4.22
N ASN A 26 -10.33 4.86 -5.15
CA ASN A 26 -9.75 5.81 -6.11
C ASN A 26 -8.96 6.96 -5.47
N VAL A 27 -8.45 6.79 -4.25
CA VAL A 27 -7.53 7.75 -3.65
C VAL A 27 -6.11 7.43 -4.10
N SER A 28 -5.38 8.47 -4.54
CA SER A 28 -3.99 8.36 -4.95
C SER A 28 -3.03 8.62 -3.79
N TRP A 29 -2.09 7.70 -3.63
CA TRP A 29 -1.09 7.69 -2.58
C TRP A 29 0.30 7.67 -3.19
N CYS A 30 1.18 8.53 -2.69
CA CYS A 30 2.59 8.52 -3.05
C CYS A 30 3.37 7.68 -2.03
N LEU A 31 4.10 6.69 -2.54
CA LEU A 31 4.94 5.82 -1.73
C LEU A 31 6.17 6.59 -1.22
N GLY A 32 6.38 6.60 0.08
CA GLY A 32 7.56 7.17 0.71
C GLY A 32 8.65 6.13 1.01
N PRO A 33 9.72 6.53 1.73
CA PRO A 33 10.76 5.63 2.21
C PRO A 33 10.22 4.45 3.02
N LEU A 34 10.95 3.33 2.93
CA LEU A 34 10.73 2.14 3.77
C LEU A 34 10.85 2.53 5.25
N PHE A 35 9.77 2.28 5.99
CA PHE A 35 9.69 2.51 7.43
C PHE A 35 10.07 1.26 8.23
N ALA A 36 9.52 0.10 7.84
CA ALA A 36 9.80 -1.17 8.49
C ALA A 36 9.67 -2.35 7.52
N LYS A 37 10.37 -3.45 7.78
CA LYS A 37 10.24 -4.71 7.03
C LYS A 37 10.30 -5.91 7.98
N GLY A 38 9.59 -6.98 7.63
CA GLY A 38 9.58 -8.22 8.40
C GLY A 38 9.12 -9.42 7.58
N GLY A 39 8.84 -10.55 8.23
CA GLY A 39 8.39 -11.77 7.56
C GLY A 39 7.04 -11.65 6.84
N PHE A 40 6.27 -10.60 7.15
CA PHE A 40 4.95 -10.31 6.58
C PHE A 40 4.97 -9.00 5.78
N GLY A 41 6.04 -8.80 5.00
CA GLY A 41 6.12 -7.74 4.01
C GLY A 41 6.80 -6.45 4.49
N PHE A 42 6.46 -5.37 3.78
CA PHE A 42 7.13 -4.09 3.82
C PHE A 42 6.14 -3.00 4.22
N ILE A 43 6.57 -2.07 5.07
CA ILE A 43 5.79 -0.91 5.48
C ILE A 43 6.55 0.31 5.00
N HIS A 44 5.94 1.07 4.10
CA HIS A 44 6.44 2.35 3.62
C HIS A 44 5.67 3.49 4.27
N THR A 45 6.33 4.63 4.47
CA THR A 45 5.61 5.89 4.70
C THR A 45 4.75 6.24 3.48
N ALA A 46 3.69 7.02 3.65
CA ALA A 46 2.80 7.38 2.56
C ALA A 46 2.26 8.80 2.70
N HIS A 47 2.03 9.44 1.55
CA HIS A 47 1.47 10.78 1.46
C HIS A 47 0.27 10.78 0.51
N MET A 48 -0.80 11.47 0.90
CA MET A 48 -1.94 11.69 0.02
C MET A 48 -1.56 12.80 -0.96
N ASN A 49 -1.47 12.47 -2.25
CA ASN A 49 -1.14 13.38 -3.35
C ASN A 49 0.32 13.95 -3.38
N VAL A 50 0.85 14.13 -4.59
CA VAL A 50 2.29 14.28 -4.93
C VAL A 50 2.88 15.63 -4.51
N GLY A 51 2.04 16.62 -4.20
CA GLY A 51 2.46 18.01 -3.96
C GLY A 51 3.17 18.28 -2.62
N LEU A 52 3.34 17.28 -1.76
CA LEU A 52 3.87 17.43 -0.38
C LEU A 52 5.19 16.68 -0.12
N LEU A 53 5.78 16.04 -1.14
CA LEU A 53 7.07 15.32 -1.02
C LEU A 53 8.24 16.22 -0.55
N ASN A 54 8.05 17.53 -0.57
CA ASN A 54 8.98 18.57 -0.16
C ASN A 54 9.01 18.83 1.35
N ASN A 55 8.09 18.29 2.16
CA ASN A 55 8.13 18.42 3.62
C ASN A 55 8.37 17.06 4.29
N SER A 56 9.63 16.82 4.63
CA SER A 56 10.17 15.83 5.58
C SER A 56 9.33 14.57 5.81
N TYR A 57 9.80 13.45 5.26
CA TYR A 57 9.27 12.10 5.50
C TYR A 57 9.10 11.74 6.99
N SER A 58 9.77 12.46 7.90
CA SER A 58 9.58 12.32 9.36
C SER A 58 8.19 12.69 9.88
N GLN A 59 7.35 13.36 9.08
CA GLN A 59 5.97 13.74 9.43
C GLN A 59 4.89 12.99 8.64
N ALA A 60 5.24 11.90 7.96
CA ALA A 60 4.26 11.11 7.23
C ALA A 60 3.16 10.59 8.19
N LYS A 61 1.91 10.96 7.91
CA LYS A 61 0.73 10.58 8.72
C LYS A 61 0.21 9.18 8.40
N TYR A 62 0.64 8.62 7.28
CA TYR A 62 0.11 7.38 6.73
C TYR A 62 1.23 6.42 6.39
N VAL A 63 0.87 5.14 6.30
CA VAL A 63 1.76 4.08 5.85
C VAL A 63 1.05 3.20 4.84
N ILE A 64 1.80 2.62 3.91
CA ILE A 64 1.34 1.58 2.99
C ILE A 64 2.05 0.29 3.38
N LYS A 65 1.27 -0.75 3.67
CA LYS A 65 1.78 -2.11 3.87
C LYS A 65 1.65 -2.90 2.57
N LEU A 66 2.74 -3.53 2.16
CA LEU A 66 2.87 -4.29 0.93
C LEU A 66 3.27 -5.73 1.27
N GLU A 67 2.54 -6.69 0.71
CA GLU A 67 2.84 -8.11 0.78
C GLU A 67 2.70 -8.73 -0.61
N ALA A 68 3.46 -9.81 -0.88
CA ALA A 68 3.28 -10.56 -2.11
C ALA A 68 1.84 -11.10 -2.17
N ASN A 69 1.25 -11.17 -3.36
CA ASN A 69 -0.15 -11.57 -3.49
C ASN A 69 -0.42 -13.01 -2.99
N GLU A 70 0.61 -13.86 -2.95
CA GLU A 70 0.52 -15.21 -2.39
C GLU A 70 0.67 -15.25 -0.85
N SER A 71 0.94 -14.11 -0.21
CA SER A 71 1.02 -13.95 1.25
C SER A 71 -0.39 -13.81 1.84
N GLY A 72 -0.75 -14.69 2.77
CA GLY A 72 -2.08 -14.72 3.42
C GLY A 72 -2.37 -13.65 4.49
N PRO A 73 -1.40 -13.20 5.33
CA PRO A 73 -1.70 -12.34 6.47
C PRO A 73 -2.33 -10.98 6.15
N LEU A 74 -1.85 -10.24 5.14
CA LEU A 74 -2.45 -8.95 4.77
C LEU A 74 -3.91 -9.10 4.30
N PHE A 75 -4.24 -10.20 3.63
CA PHE A 75 -5.62 -10.47 3.22
C PHE A 75 -6.54 -10.57 4.44
N CYS A 76 -6.14 -11.32 5.46
CA CYS A 76 -6.89 -11.45 6.71
C CYS A 76 -6.97 -10.11 7.48
N GLU A 77 -5.84 -9.42 7.63
CA GLU A 77 -5.75 -8.12 8.31
C GLU A 77 -6.67 -7.08 7.66
N LYS A 78 -6.68 -6.99 6.32
CA LYS A 78 -7.58 -6.10 5.58
C LYS A 78 -9.05 -6.36 5.90
N GLN A 79 -9.46 -7.61 6.10
CA GLN A 79 -10.86 -7.91 6.47
C GLN A 79 -11.21 -7.38 7.86
N VAL A 80 -10.27 -7.40 8.80
CA VAL A 80 -10.49 -6.82 10.15
C VAL A 80 -10.78 -5.33 10.03
N TYR A 81 -9.96 -4.56 9.31
CA TYR A 81 -10.20 -3.12 9.14
C TYR A 81 -11.50 -2.80 8.40
N ILE A 82 -11.78 -3.50 7.30
CA ILE A 82 -12.97 -3.20 6.47
C ILE A 82 -14.28 -3.63 7.12
N ARG A 83 -14.28 -4.77 7.83
CA ARG A 83 -15.52 -5.37 8.36
C ARG A 83 -15.71 -5.15 9.84
N ALA A 84 -14.66 -5.27 10.66
CA ALA A 84 -14.80 -5.19 12.11
C ALA A 84 -14.62 -3.76 12.64
N LEU A 85 -13.79 -2.94 11.98
CA LEU A 85 -13.40 -1.61 12.47
C LEU A 85 -13.91 -0.45 11.60
N ASN A 86 -14.81 -0.72 10.65
CA ASN A 86 -15.45 0.33 9.89
C ASN A 86 -16.32 1.18 10.83
N GLU A 87 -16.21 2.51 10.74
CA GLU A 87 -16.93 3.46 11.60
C GLU A 87 -18.45 3.27 11.57
N ASN A 88 -19.01 2.70 10.49
CA ASN A 88 -20.43 2.38 10.38
C ASN A 88 -20.87 1.15 11.23
N ASN A 89 -19.93 0.42 11.81
CA ASN A 89 -20.16 -0.76 12.65
C ASN A 89 -19.93 -0.49 14.15
N CYS A 90 -19.76 0.77 14.56
CA CYS A 90 -19.65 1.23 15.95
C CYS A 90 -20.75 2.23 16.29
#